data_AF-A0A2N6AHK8-F1
#
_entry.id   AF-A0A2N6AHK8-F1
#
_cell.length_a   1.000
_cell.length_b   1.000
_cell.length_c   1.000
_cell.angle_alpha   90.00
_cell.angle_beta   90.00
_cell.angle_gamma   90.00
#
_symmetry.space_group_name_H-M   'P 1'
#
loop_
_entity.id
_entity.type
_entity.pdbx_description
1 polymer ?
#
loop_
_entity_poly.entity_id
_entity_poly.type
_entity_poly.pdbx_seq_one_letter_code
_entity_poly.pdbx_strand_id
1 'polypeptide(L)'
;MKRLLIDTCGKGFLAVEVLGNDPTNVLIFGPEIPFSWAGAEVKGRVSKRGPDGKSFFVTSDCLSKDTLIQSADSKITEGQEVWICITHDQSLFEHHKGYKGKFVHGNSAPESPLNWLSAVSKMGQRADEVKVNDPGLAVKLQDLGLQNIRYTLDESVLDAEGFGDLFDSLRQTEWVLKESKGSVSLDRSRIAWCFDVNISSGDTASRSSIKKVNHEAWLFIRQHIQLLNLSGLILIDFVEMNRMETSHLLNKIQRDQGMKDIHVLGMSRAGLVELTRSRTGYPLWDLLELC
;
A
#
# COMPACT_ATOMS: atom_id res chain seq x y z
N MET A 1 -4.62 -20.49 -3.29
CA MET A 1 -4.39 -19.95 -4.64
C MET A 1 -4.36 -18.44 -4.55
N LYS A 2 -3.27 -17.80 -4.96
CA LYS A 2 -3.12 -16.36 -5.09
C LYS A 2 -3.48 -15.95 -6.52
N ARG A 3 -4.44 -15.04 -6.69
CA ARG A 3 -4.87 -14.52 -7.98
C ARG A 3 -4.60 -13.02 -8.07
N LEU A 4 -4.38 -12.52 -9.28
CA LEU A 4 -4.39 -11.10 -9.60
C LEU A 4 -5.52 -10.85 -10.60
N LEU A 5 -6.56 -10.15 -10.17
CA LEU A 5 -7.72 -9.81 -11.00
C LEU A 5 -7.55 -8.37 -11.48
N ILE A 6 -7.67 -8.11 -12.78
CA ILE A 6 -7.41 -6.79 -13.35
C ILE A 6 -8.57 -6.36 -14.25
N ASP A 7 -9.21 -5.25 -13.90
CA ASP A 7 -10.23 -4.58 -14.71
C ASP A 7 -9.70 -3.26 -15.27
N THR A 8 -10.20 -2.87 -16.44
CA THR A 8 -10.13 -1.48 -16.91
C THR A 8 -10.84 -0.55 -15.92
N CYS A 9 -10.23 0.58 -15.58
CA CYS A 9 -10.76 1.49 -14.57
C CYS A 9 -10.39 2.94 -14.95
N GLY A 10 -11.38 3.70 -15.42
CA GLY A 10 -11.17 5.06 -15.90
C GLY A 10 -10.09 5.15 -16.98
N LYS A 11 -9.01 5.88 -16.69
CA LYS A 11 -7.84 6.06 -17.58
C LYS A 11 -6.72 5.02 -17.36
N GLY A 12 -6.96 4.04 -16.51
CA GLY A 12 -6.01 3.01 -16.15
C GLY A 12 -6.69 1.69 -15.87
N PHE A 13 -6.23 1.03 -14.81
CA PHE A 13 -6.62 -0.31 -14.43
C PHE A 13 -6.74 -0.40 -12.92
N LEU A 14 -7.70 -1.19 -12.47
CA LEU A 14 -7.85 -1.63 -11.09
C LEU A 14 -7.38 -3.07 -11.01
N ALA A 15 -6.44 -3.36 -10.11
CA ALA A 15 -6.08 -4.72 -9.79
C ALA A 15 -6.34 -5.07 -8.33
N VAL A 16 -6.80 -6.29 -8.12
CA VAL A 16 -7.01 -6.88 -6.80
C VAL A 16 -6.18 -8.15 -6.69
N GLU A 17 -5.25 -8.17 -5.73
CA GLU A 17 -4.61 -9.42 -5.31
C GLU A 17 -5.54 -10.13 -4.33
N VAL A 18 -5.85 -11.39 -4.61
CA VAL A 18 -6.74 -12.23 -3.80
C VAL A 18 -5.99 -13.47 -3.36
N LEU A 19 -6.03 -13.80 -2.07
CA LEU A 19 -5.55 -15.07 -1.53
C LEU A 19 -6.73 -15.91 -1.05
N GLY A 20 -7.04 -16.99 -1.77
CA GLY A 20 -8.29 -17.72 -1.53
C GLY A 20 -9.47 -16.84 -1.88
N ASN A 21 -10.27 -16.44 -0.88
CA ASN A 21 -11.40 -15.51 -1.03
C ASN A 21 -11.13 -14.14 -0.37
N ASP A 22 -9.93 -13.92 0.14
CA ASP A 22 -9.59 -12.71 0.87
C ASP A 22 -8.85 -11.73 -0.05
N PRO A 23 -9.36 -10.51 -0.27
CA PRO A 23 -8.60 -9.47 -0.94
C PRO A 23 -7.45 -9.04 -0.02
N THR A 24 -6.23 -9.09 -0.55
CA THR A 24 -5.00 -8.80 0.20
C THR A 24 -4.34 -7.50 -0.21
N ASN A 25 -4.59 -7.01 -1.43
CA ASN A 25 -4.04 -5.77 -1.92
C ASN A 25 -4.90 -5.23 -3.07
N VAL A 26 -4.99 -3.90 -3.18
CA VAL A 26 -5.68 -3.22 -4.28
C VAL A 26 -4.77 -2.15 -4.84
N LEU A 27 -4.67 -2.11 -6.17
CA LEU A 27 -3.81 -1.18 -6.88
C LEU A 27 -4.58 -0.54 -8.02
N ILE A 28 -4.52 0.79 -8.12
CA ILE A 28 -4.90 1.51 -9.35
C ILE A 28 -3.61 1.94 -10.03
N PHE A 29 -3.49 1.65 -11.32
CA PHE A 29 -2.30 1.95 -12.11
C PHE A 29 -2.63 2.23 -13.56
N GLY A 30 -1.69 2.81 -14.30
CA GLY A 30 -1.86 3.09 -15.71
C GLY A 30 -0.94 4.21 -16.17
N PRO A 31 -0.97 4.54 -17.46
CA PRO A 31 -0.10 5.56 -18.05
C PRO A 31 -0.38 6.97 -17.49
N GLU A 32 -1.63 7.26 -17.13
CA GLU A 32 -2.05 8.57 -16.57
C GLU A 32 -2.25 8.54 -15.06
N ILE A 33 -2.05 7.38 -14.42
CA ILE A 33 -2.22 7.23 -12.97
C ILE A 33 -0.87 7.49 -12.30
N PRO A 34 -0.80 8.38 -11.29
CA PRO A 34 0.40 8.57 -10.51
C PRO A 34 0.89 7.25 -9.89
N PHE A 35 2.13 6.89 -10.18
CA PHE A 35 2.75 5.66 -9.70
C PHE A 35 3.92 5.96 -8.78
N SER A 36 4.04 5.23 -7.67
CA SER A 36 5.19 5.36 -6.79
C SER A 36 6.37 4.57 -7.33
N TRP A 37 7.52 5.22 -7.44
CA TRP A 37 8.76 4.52 -7.79
C TRP A 37 9.32 3.71 -6.62
N ALA A 38 8.71 3.72 -5.43
CA ALA A 38 9.20 2.94 -4.30
C ALA A 38 9.27 1.44 -4.62
N GLY A 39 10.41 0.81 -4.34
CA GLY A 39 10.73 -0.56 -4.69
C GLY A 39 11.29 -0.75 -6.11
N ALA A 40 11.21 0.26 -6.98
CA ALA A 40 11.78 0.20 -8.32
C ALA A 40 13.32 0.21 -8.27
N GLU A 41 13.94 -0.56 -9.15
CA GLU A 41 15.38 -0.49 -9.41
C GLU A 41 15.60 0.23 -10.74
N VAL A 42 16.41 1.29 -10.70
CA VAL A 42 16.66 2.14 -11.87
C VAL A 42 18.16 2.37 -12.04
N LYS A 43 18.57 2.52 -13.30
CA LYS A 43 19.93 2.93 -13.63
C LYS A 43 20.02 4.44 -13.47
N GLY A 44 21.08 4.89 -12.81
CA GLY A 44 21.35 6.30 -12.62
C GLY A 44 22.83 6.64 -12.71
N ARG A 45 23.11 7.94 -12.65
CA ARG A 45 24.46 8.50 -12.63
C ARG A 45 24.63 9.33 -11.36
N VAL A 46 25.74 9.14 -10.66
CA VAL A 46 26.07 9.95 -9.47
C VAL A 46 26.30 11.39 -9.93
N SER A 47 25.39 12.30 -9.57
CA SER A 47 25.46 13.70 -9.96
C SER A 47 26.40 14.50 -9.07
N LYS A 48 26.37 14.24 -7.76
CA LYS A 48 27.31 14.84 -6.79
C LYS A 48 27.32 14.07 -5.46
N ARG A 49 28.40 14.26 -4.70
CA ARG A 49 28.45 13.88 -3.28
C ARG A 49 27.86 14.99 -2.41
N GLY A 50 27.09 14.61 -1.40
CA GLY A 50 26.51 15.53 -0.42
C GLY A 50 27.58 16.16 0.47
N PRO A 51 27.29 17.33 1.09
CA PRO A 51 28.24 18.05 1.94
C PRO A 51 28.61 17.30 3.22
N ASP A 52 27.80 16.31 3.62
CA ASP A 52 28.09 15.40 4.74
C ASP A 52 29.15 14.34 4.42
N GLY A 53 29.59 14.23 3.15
CA GLY A 53 30.51 13.22 2.66
C GLY A 53 29.97 11.78 2.65
N LYS A 54 28.70 11.58 3.05
CA LYS A 54 28.05 10.27 3.21
C LYS A 54 26.74 10.14 2.44
N SER A 55 26.32 11.21 1.78
CA SER A 55 25.18 11.23 0.89
C SER A 55 25.64 11.32 -0.56
N PHE A 56 24.88 10.72 -1.46
CA PHE A 56 25.05 10.81 -2.91
C PHE A 56 23.73 11.24 -3.52
N PHE A 57 23.80 12.13 -4.50
CA PHE A 57 22.68 12.44 -5.36
C PHE A 57 22.87 11.66 -6.67
N VAL A 58 21.83 10.95 -7.10
CA VAL A 58 21.85 10.14 -8.30
C VAL A 58 20.73 10.59 -9.22
N THR A 59 21.08 11.04 -10.42
CA THR A 59 20.13 11.38 -11.48
C THR A 59 19.75 10.12 -12.26
N SER A 60 18.53 10.05 -12.78
CA SER A 60 18.07 8.94 -13.61
C SER A 60 17.08 9.46 -14.63
N ASP A 61 17.18 9.01 -15.89
CA ASP A 61 16.39 9.56 -17.00
C ASP A 61 14.88 9.33 -16.86
N CYS A 62 14.50 8.30 -16.09
CA CYS A 62 13.10 7.95 -15.82
C CYS A 62 12.50 8.65 -14.59
N LEU A 63 13.33 9.33 -13.79
CA LEU A 63 12.88 9.99 -12.56
C LEU A 63 12.79 11.50 -12.78
N SER A 64 11.76 12.10 -12.20
CA SER A 64 11.56 13.56 -12.29
C SER A 64 12.61 14.38 -11.52
N LYS A 65 13.35 13.74 -10.60
CA LYS A 65 14.28 14.35 -9.65
C LYS A 65 15.37 13.38 -9.21
N ASP A 66 16.41 13.94 -8.61
CA ASP A 66 17.50 13.17 -8.01
C ASP A 66 17.03 12.26 -6.86
N THR A 67 17.69 11.10 -6.78
CA THR A 67 17.59 10.19 -5.64
C THR A 67 18.71 10.46 -4.65
N LEU A 68 18.35 10.73 -3.39
CA LEU A 68 19.28 10.82 -2.27
C LEU A 68 19.59 9.42 -1.73
N ILE A 69 20.88 9.09 -1.68
CA ILE A 69 21.36 7.81 -1.16
C ILE A 69 22.36 8.07 -0.05
N GLN A 70 22.11 7.52 1.13
CA GLN A 70 23.06 7.55 2.24
C GLN A 70 23.90 6.27 2.20
N SER A 71 25.20 6.42 1.97
CA SER A 71 26.16 5.31 1.93
C SER A 71 27.52 5.76 2.43
N ALA A 72 28.18 4.91 3.21
CA ALA A 72 29.56 5.10 3.62
C ALA A 72 30.58 4.62 2.57
N ASP A 73 30.12 4.14 1.40
CA ASP A 73 30.99 3.64 0.35
C ASP A 73 31.79 4.78 -0.30
N SER A 74 33.07 4.87 0.09
CA SER A 74 33.98 5.89 -0.38
C SER A 74 34.43 5.69 -1.83
N LYS A 75 34.24 4.48 -2.40
CA LYS A 75 34.69 4.13 -3.75
C LYS A 75 33.83 4.73 -4.85
N ILE A 76 32.59 5.12 -4.53
CA ILE A 76 31.66 5.68 -5.51
C ILE A 76 32.05 7.12 -5.82
N THR A 77 32.29 7.42 -7.10
CA THR A 77 32.71 8.74 -7.57
C THR A 77 31.61 9.46 -8.34
N GLU A 78 31.71 10.78 -8.43
CA GLU A 78 30.87 11.59 -9.31
C GLU A 78 31.00 11.12 -10.77
N GLY A 79 29.89 11.14 -11.52
CA GLY A 79 29.81 10.69 -12.90
C GLY A 79 29.70 9.17 -13.08
N GLN A 80 29.91 8.37 -12.03
CA GLN A 80 29.81 6.91 -12.09
C GLN A 80 28.36 6.46 -12.37
N GLU A 81 28.20 5.48 -13.26
CA GLU A 81 26.92 4.80 -13.45
C GLU A 81 26.69 3.76 -12.36
N VAL A 82 25.49 3.76 -11.79
CA VAL A 82 25.11 2.94 -10.64
C VAL A 82 23.69 2.44 -10.81
N TRP A 83 23.41 1.29 -10.20
CA TRP A 83 22.04 0.82 -10.02
C TRP A 83 21.57 1.16 -8.62
N ILE A 84 20.35 1.70 -8.54
CA ILE A 84 19.76 2.17 -7.30
C ILE A 84 18.37 1.58 -7.14
N CYS A 85 18.03 1.18 -5.91
CA CYS A 85 16.68 0.80 -5.53
C CYS A 85 16.05 1.99 -4.80
N ILE A 86 14.94 2.48 -5.31
CA ILE A 86 14.17 3.54 -4.67
C ILE A 86 13.49 2.95 -3.43
N THR A 87 13.75 3.55 -2.29
CA THR A 87 13.16 3.14 -1.01
C THR A 87 11.96 4.01 -0.65
N HIS A 88 11.99 5.29 -1.02
CA HIS A 88 10.91 6.23 -0.75
C HIS A 88 10.76 7.18 -1.93
N ASP A 89 9.53 7.35 -2.38
CA ASP A 89 9.15 8.39 -3.33
C ASP A 89 8.48 9.54 -2.57
N GLN A 90 9.28 10.52 -2.17
CA GLN A 90 8.77 11.65 -1.39
C GLN A 90 8.08 12.70 -2.28
N SER A 91 8.35 12.64 -3.60
CA SER A 91 7.81 13.58 -4.59
C SER A 91 6.28 13.50 -4.71
N LEU A 92 5.70 12.35 -4.37
CA LEU A 92 4.26 12.10 -4.40
C LEU A 92 3.45 13.00 -3.46
N PHE A 93 4.07 13.42 -2.36
CA PHE A 93 3.39 14.15 -1.28
C PHE A 93 3.98 15.53 -1.08
N GLU A 94 5.28 15.66 -1.31
CA GLU A 94 6.01 16.90 -1.18
C GLU A 94 6.69 17.19 -2.51
N HIS A 95 5.99 17.91 -3.39
CA HIS A 95 6.44 18.20 -4.76
C HIS A 95 7.79 18.90 -4.85
N HIS A 96 8.38 19.36 -3.75
CA HIS A 96 9.74 19.93 -3.71
C HIS A 96 10.81 18.88 -3.33
N LYS A 97 10.45 17.78 -2.66
CA LYS A 97 11.34 16.65 -2.36
C LYS A 97 11.49 15.71 -3.56
N GLY A 98 12.59 14.95 -3.57
CA GLY A 98 12.89 13.93 -4.58
C GLY A 98 12.69 12.52 -4.04
N TYR A 99 13.58 11.61 -4.42
CA TYR A 99 13.52 10.21 -4.02
C TYR A 99 14.58 9.91 -2.95
N LYS A 100 14.39 8.86 -2.16
CA LYS A 100 15.45 8.25 -1.35
C LYS A 100 15.70 6.83 -1.81
N GLY A 101 16.94 6.37 -1.78
CA GLY A 101 17.29 5.04 -2.25
C GLY A 101 18.49 4.43 -1.57
N LYS A 102 18.83 3.24 -2.05
CA LYS A 102 20.05 2.51 -1.71
C LYS A 102 20.72 2.04 -3.00
N PHE A 103 22.05 1.89 -2.97
CA PHE A 103 22.74 1.21 -4.06
C PHE A 103 22.34 -0.26 -4.11
N VAL A 104 22.23 -0.80 -5.32
CA VAL A 104 22.04 -2.24 -5.56
C VAL A 104 23.42 -2.85 -5.77
N HIS A 105 23.70 -3.98 -5.11
CA HIS A 105 24.98 -4.67 -5.19
C HIS A 105 24.76 -6.07 -5.77
N GLY A 106 25.25 -6.32 -6.98
CA GLY A 106 25.10 -7.58 -7.71
C GLY A 106 25.50 -7.43 -9.19
N ASN A 107 25.95 -8.52 -9.82
CA ASN A 107 26.40 -8.55 -11.23
C ASN A 107 25.26 -8.59 -12.27
N SER A 108 24.01 -8.63 -11.84
CA SER A 108 22.86 -8.60 -12.73
C SER A 108 22.37 -7.16 -12.86
N ALA A 109 22.53 -6.57 -14.06
CA ALA A 109 21.72 -5.42 -14.44
C ALA A 109 20.24 -5.83 -14.30
N PRO A 110 19.41 -5.08 -13.56
CA PRO A 110 17.98 -5.30 -13.52
C PRO A 110 17.41 -5.33 -14.94
N GLU A 111 16.55 -6.32 -15.20
CA GLU A 111 15.79 -6.42 -16.44
C GLU A 111 14.83 -5.23 -16.53
N SER A 112 15.15 -4.28 -17.43
CA SER A 112 14.33 -3.15 -17.87
C SER A 112 14.05 -2.04 -16.84
N PRO A 113 13.98 -0.75 -17.26
CA PRO A 113 13.56 0.35 -16.38
C PRO A 113 12.16 0.09 -15.82
N LEU A 114 12.04 0.14 -14.48
CA LEU A 114 10.79 -0.20 -13.79
C LEU A 114 9.73 0.90 -13.93
N ASN A 115 8.97 0.92 -15.03
CA ASN A 115 7.71 1.67 -15.09
C ASN A 115 6.57 0.86 -14.43
N TRP A 116 5.38 1.46 -14.27
CA TRP A 116 4.22 0.81 -13.64
C TRP A 116 3.92 -0.59 -14.20
N LEU A 117 4.12 -0.81 -15.50
CA LEU A 117 3.83 -2.08 -16.19
C LEU A 117 4.75 -3.20 -15.71
N SER A 118 6.05 -2.91 -15.56
CA SER A 118 7.00 -3.88 -15.01
C SER A 118 6.71 -4.25 -13.54
N ALA A 119 6.22 -3.30 -12.74
CA ALA A 119 5.86 -3.55 -11.34
C ALA A 119 4.64 -4.47 -11.26
N VAL A 120 3.63 -4.23 -12.10
CA VAL A 120 2.45 -5.09 -12.23
C VAL A 120 2.85 -6.48 -12.76
N SER A 121 3.76 -6.57 -13.71
CA SER A 121 4.31 -7.87 -14.16
C SER A 121 4.96 -8.64 -13.01
N LYS A 122 5.82 -8.00 -12.20
CA LYS A 122 6.42 -8.62 -11.00
C LYS A 122 5.38 -9.02 -9.94
N MET A 123 4.26 -8.30 -9.84
CA MET A 123 3.13 -8.74 -9.01
C MET A 123 2.49 -10.00 -9.59
N GLY A 124 2.19 -10.00 -10.89
CA GLY A 124 1.62 -11.14 -11.59
C GLY A 124 2.48 -12.39 -11.51
N GLN A 125 3.81 -12.28 -11.62
CA GLN A 125 4.74 -13.40 -11.50
C GLN A 125 4.68 -14.12 -10.13
N ARG A 126 4.19 -13.43 -9.10
CA ARG A 126 4.00 -13.98 -7.74
C ARG A 126 2.60 -14.56 -7.53
N ALA A 127 1.69 -14.39 -8.49
CA ALA A 127 0.36 -14.97 -8.46
C ALA A 127 0.37 -16.35 -9.12
N ASP A 128 -0.55 -17.22 -8.73
CA ASP A 128 -0.79 -18.49 -9.42
C ASP A 128 -1.50 -18.25 -10.77
N GLU A 129 -2.36 -17.22 -10.83
CA GLU A 129 -3.12 -16.84 -12.02
C GLU A 129 -3.32 -15.32 -12.07
N VAL A 130 -3.24 -14.73 -13.27
CA VAL A 130 -3.62 -13.34 -13.56
C VAL A 130 -4.79 -13.34 -14.53
N LYS A 131 -5.91 -12.71 -14.19
CA LYS A 131 -7.07 -12.54 -15.07
C LYS A 131 -7.22 -11.07 -15.45
N VAL A 132 -7.45 -10.79 -16.73
CA VAL A 132 -7.56 -9.43 -17.25
C VAL A 132 -8.61 -9.34 -18.36
N ASN A 133 -9.39 -8.25 -18.37
CA ASN A 133 -10.39 -7.99 -19.43
C ASN A 133 -9.94 -7.00 -20.50
N ASP A 134 -8.77 -6.37 -20.36
CA ASP A 134 -8.17 -5.53 -21.41
C ASP A 134 -7.17 -6.33 -22.28
N PRO A 135 -7.43 -6.50 -23.59
CA PRO A 135 -6.54 -7.26 -24.46
C PRO A 135 -5.19 -6.55 -24.68
N GLY A 136 -5.17 -5.22 -24.68
CA GLY A 136 -3.95 -4.45 -24.89
C GLY A 136 -2.95 -4.61 -23.73
N LEU A 137 -3.46 -4.58 -22.50
CA LEU A 137 -2.69 -4.87 -21.29
C LEU A 137 -2.25 -6.33 -21.24
N ALA A 138 -3.12 -7.27 -21.64
CA ALA A 138 -2.79 -8.68 -21.69
C ALA A 138 -1.53 -8.94 -22.54
N VAL A 139 -1.51 -8.42 -23.78
CA VAL A 139 -0.36 -8.52 -24.68
C VAL A 139 0.89 -7.88 -24.07
N LYS A 140 0.78 -6.65 -23.55
CA LYS A 140 1.91 -5.95 -22.93
C LYS A 140 2.52 -6.71 -21.75
N LEU A 141 1.70 -7.36 -20.93
CA LEU A 141 2.19 -8.16 -19.80
C LEU A 141 2.82 -9.49 -20.27
N GLN A 142 2.27 -10.12 -21.31
CA GLN A 142 2.86 -11.30 -21.95
C GLN A 142 4.24 -10.98 -22.56
N ASP A 143 4.39 -9.84 -23.23
CA ASP A 143 5.66 -9.37 -23.79
C ASP A 143 6.73 -9.14 -22.71
N LEU A 144 6.32 -8.85 -21.47
CA LEU A 144 7.18 -8.78 -20.29
C LEU A 144 7.43 -10.16 -19.63
N GLY A 145 7.07 -11.25 -20.29
CA GLY A 145 7.32 -12.61 -19.84
C GLY A 145 6.29 -13.16 -18.84
N LEU A 146 5.14 -12.51 -18.66
CA LEU A 146 4.11 -13.00 -17.75
C LEU A 146 3.31 -14.14 -18.38
N GLN A 147 3.63 -15.38 -18.02
CA GLN A 147 3.05 -16.59 -18.65
C GLN A 147 1.72 -17.05 -18.04
N ASN A 148 1.44 -16.69 -16.79
CA ASN A 148 0.25 -17.09 -16.03
C ASN A 148 -0.95 -16.15 -16.23
N ILE A 149 -0.97 -15.39 -17.33
CA ILE A 149 -2.03 -14.43 -17.64
C ILE A 149 -3.09 -15.03 -18.55
N ARG A 150 -4.35 -14.78 -18.20
CA ARG A 150 -5.53 -15.22 -18.92
C ARG A 150 -6.40 -14.01 -19.25
N TYR A 151 -6.52 -13.75 -20.55
CA TYR A 151 -7.50 -12.80 -21.06
C TYR A 151 -8.92 -13.39 -20.95
N THR A 152 -9.88 -12.55 -20.58
CA THR A 152 -11.31 -12.89 -20.57
C THR A 152 -12.15 -11.83 -21.28
N LEU A 153 -13.35 -12.22 -21.72
CA LEU A 153 -14.36 -11.35 -22.33
C LEU A 153 -15.41 -10.87 -21.31
N ASP A 154 -15.24 -11.22 -20.03
CA ASP A 154 -16.11 -10.73 -18.96
C ASP A 154 -16.07 -9.19 -18.92
N GLU A 155 -17.24 -8.55 -18.76
CA GLU A 155 -17.32 -7.08 -18.64
C GLU A 155 -16.52 -6.60 -17.42
N SER A 156 -16.61 -7.33 -16.30
CA SER A 156 -15.77 -7.16 -15.12
C SER A 156 -15.24 -8.52 -14.65
N VAL A 157 -13.92 -8.64 -14.56
CA VAL A 157 -13.23 -9.76 -13.93
C VAL A 157 -13.57 -9.80 -12.44
N LEU A 158 -13.67 -8.65 -11.78
CA LEU A 158 -14.01 -8.59 -10.36
C LEU A 158 -15.41 -9.16 -10.11
N ASP A 159 -16.43 -8.76 -10.89
CA ASP A 159 -17.80 -9.27 -10.77
C ASP A 159 -17.86 -10.78 -10.99
N ALA A 160 -17.22 -11.26 -12.07
CA ALA A 160 -17.18 -12.69 -12.40
C ALA A 160 -16.54 -13.55 -11.30
N GLU A 161 -15.62 -12.96 -10.51
CA GLU A 161 -14.92 -13.63 -9.41
C GLU A 161 -15.54 -13.36 -8.03
N GLY A 162 -16.66 -12.63 -7.96
CA GLY A 162 -17.40 -12.35 -6.73
C GLY A 162 -16.87 -11.16 -5.90
N PHE A 163 -16.11 -10.26 -6.52
CA PHE A 163 -15.53 -9.06 -5.91
C PHE A 163 -16.11 -7.74 -6.45
N GLY A 164 -17.24 -7.78 -7.15
CA GLY A 164 -17.87 -6.60 -7.73
C GLY A 164 -18.12 -5.47 -6.73
N ASP A 165 -18.69 -5.83 -5.59
CA ASP A 165 -19.01 -4.87 -4.51
C ASP A 165 -17.77 -4.34 -3.78
N LEU A 166 -16.58 -4.93 -4.00
CA LEU A 166 -15.35 -4.56 -3.27
C LEU A 166 -15.02 -3.09 -3.52
N PHE A 167 -15.11 -2.65 -4.77
CA PHE A 167 -14.69 -1.31 -5.15
C PHE A 167 -15.56 -0.23 -4.50
N ASP A 168 -16.87 -0.43 -4.50
CA ASP A 168 -17.82 0.47 -3.83
C ASP A 168 -17.67 0.42 -2.31
N SER A 169 -17.42 -0.76 -1.74
CA SER A 169 -17.13 -0.92 -0.32
C SER A 169 -15.87 -0.16 0.12
N LEU A 170 -14.86 -0.01 -0.75
CA LEU A 170 -13.63 0.71 -0.45
C LEU A 170 -13.80 2.23 -0.49
N ARG A 171 -14.85 2.74 -1.16
CA ARG A 171 -15.21 4.17 -1.19
C ARG A 171 -16.06 4.62 0.00
N GLN A 172 -16.62 3.66 0.74
CA GLN A 172 -17.40 3.98 1.94
C GLN A 172 -16.49 4.53 3.04
N THR A 173 -17.07 5.32 3.94
CA THR A 173 -16.41 5.82 5.15
C THR A 173 -16.98 5.19 6.40
N GLU A 174 -18.03 4.37 6.30
CA GLU A 174 -18.71 3.75 7.43
C GLU A 174 -19.07 2.31 7.08
N TRP A 175 -18.83 1.39 8.03
CA TRP A 175 -19.08 -0.04 7.84
C TRP A 175 -19.67 -0.66 9.08
N VAL A 176 -20.57 -1.63 8.87
CA VAL A 176 -21.14 -2.45 9.95
C VAL A 176 -20.36 -3.76 10.04
N LEU A 177 -19.86 -4.05 11.23
CA LEU A 177 -19.14 -5.27 11.57
C LEU A 177 -20.10 -6.47 11.57
N LYS A 178 -19.67 -7.57 10.96
CA LYS A 178 -20.56 -8.71 10.64
C LYS A 178 -20.99 -9.46 11.89
N GLU A 179 -20.07 -9.71 12.81
CA GLU A 179 -20.26 -10.59 13.96
C GLU A 179 -20.75 -9.88 15.22
N SER A 180 -20.21 -8.70 15.51
CA SER A 180 -20.55 -7.91 16.69
C SER A 180 -21.63 -6.87 16.44
N LYS A 181 -22.00 -6.65 15.17
CA LYS A 181 -22.93 -5.58 14.75
C LYS A 181 -22.49 -4.18 15.15
N GLY A 182 -21.28 -3.99 15.67
CA GLY A 182 -20.68 -2.67 15.85
C GLY A 182 -20.45 -1.98 14.51
N SER A 183 -19.97 -0.75 14.54
CA SER A 183 -19.58 -0.03 13.33
C SER A 183 -18.19 0.55 13.46
N VAL A 184 -17.56 0.74 12.30
CA VAL A 184 -16.30 1.46 12.16
C VAL A 184 -16.55 2.59 11.18
N SER A 185 -16.11 3.80 11.50
CA SER A 185 -16.05 4.91 10.55
C SER A 185 -14.60 5.32 10.30
N LEU A 186 -14.34 5.96 9.16
CA LEU A 186 -13.05 6.46 8.72
C LEU A 186 -13.18 7.91 8.28
N ASP A 187 -12.43 8.78 8.94
CA ASP A 187 -12.26 10.17 8.57
C ASP A 187 -10.81 10.47 8.17
N ARG A 188 -10.66 11.42 7.23
CA ARG A 188 -9.36 11.95 6.83
C ARG A 188 -9.22 13.40 7.27
N SER A 189 -8.25 13.65 8.14
CA SER A 189 -7.77 15.01 8.41
C SER A 189 -6.56 15.36 7.53
N ARG A 190 -6.03 16.57 7.67
CA ARG A 190 -4.78 16.97 6.99
C ARG A 190 -3.56 16.11 7.41
N ILE A 191 -3.55 15.59 8.63
CA ILE A 191 -2.34 15.01 9.26
C ILE A 191 -2.50 13.52 9.51
N ALA A 192 -3.72 13.07 9.80
CA ALA A 192 -4.02 11.72 10.25
C ALA A 192 -5.27 11.13 9.59
N TRP A 193 -5.27 9.82 9.46
CA TRP A 193 -6.47 9.00 9.29
C TRP A 193 -7.04 8.68 10.67
N CYS A 194 -8.34 8.85 10.85
CA CYS A 194 -9.01 8.65 12.12
C CYS A 194 -10.07 7.57 11.94
N PHE A 195 -9.95 6.48 12.69
CA PHE A 195 -10.99 5.47 12.78
C PHE A 195 -11.75 5.65 14.09
N ASP A 196 -13.07 5.56 14.04
CA ASP A 196 -13.94 5.55 15.22
C ASP A 196 -14.73 4.25 15.28
N VAL A 197 -14.79 3.63 16.46
CA VAL A 197 -15.39 2.30 16.67
C VAL A 197 -16.58 2.42 17.61
N ASN A 198 -17.75 2.06 17.11
CA ASN A 198 -19.00 2.12 17.85
C ASN A 198 -19.57 0.73 18.11
N ILE A 199 -20.27 0.60 19.23
CA ILE A 199 -21.08 -0.57 19.56
C ILE A 199 -22.54 -0.33 19.16
N SER A 200 -23.22 -1.33 18.61
CA SER A 200 -24.65 -1.19 18.31
C SER A 200 -25.49 -1.18 19.59
N SER A 201 -26.57 -0.41 19.55
CA SER A 201 -27.48 -0.15 20.67
C SER A 201 -28.33 -1.35 21.12
N GLY A 202 -28.25 -2.50 20.44
CA GLY A 202 -29.07 -3.70 20.72
C GLY A 202 -28.39 -4.76 21.59
N ASP A 203 -27.06 -4.77 21.65
CA ASP A 203 -26.32 -5.65 22.55
C ASP A 203 -26.14 -4.94 23.90
N THR A 204 -26.42 -5.62 25.01
CA THR A 204 -25.95 -5.12 26.32
C THR A 204 -24.45 -4.86 26.20
N ALA A 205 -23.99 -3.65 26.54
CA ALA A 205 -22.59 -3.23 26.54
C ALA A 205 -21.78 -3.97 27.63
N SER A 206 -21.85 -5.29 27.61
CA SER A 206 -21.10 -6.18 28.47
C SER A 206 -19.63 -6.07 28.11
N ARG A 207 -18.74 -6.31 29.09
CA ARG A 207 -17.29 -6.35 28.84
C ARG A 207 -16.90 -7.35 27.76
N SER A 208 -17.63 -8.47 27.65
CA SER A 208 -17.44 -9.45 26.57
C SER A 208 -17.78 -8.87 25.20
N SER A 209 -18.87 -8.11 25.10
CA SER A 209 -19.29 -7.46 23.84
C SER A 209 -18.27 -6.41 23.40
N ILE A 210 -17.80 -5.55 24.32
CA ILE A 210 -16.77 -4.53 24.03
C ILE A 210 -15.49 -5.17 23.50
N LYS A 211 -14.99 -6.23 24.16
CA LYS A 211 -13.80 -6.96 23.69
C LYS A 211 -13.99 -7.54 22.30
N LYS A 212 -15.17 -8.09 22.02
CA LYS A 212 -15.51 -8.67 20.72
C LYS A 212 -15.51 -7.58 19.64
N VAL A 213 -16.21 -6.47 19.87
CA VAL A 213 -16.28 -5.32 18.97
C VAL A 213 -14.89 -4.76 18.67
N ASN A 214 -14.09 -4.43 19.69
CA ASN A 214 -12.76 -3.85 19.48
C ASN A 214 -11.82 -4.83 18.77
N HIS A 215 -11.93 -6.14 19.03
CA HIS A 215 -11.14 -7.13 18.32
C HIS A 215 -11.53 -7.25 16.84
N GLU A 216 -12.83 -7.33 16.54
CA GLU A 216 -13.33 -7.39 15.17
C GLU A 216 -13.00 -6.09 14.41
N ALA A 217 -13.19 -4.94 15.05
CA ALA A 217 -12.83 -3.63 14.52
C ALA A 217 -11.33 -3.55 14.18
N TRP A 218 -10.45 -4.08 15.05
CA TRP A 218 -9.02 -4.14 14.72
C TRP A 218 -8.74 -4.93 13.44
N LEU A 219 -9.34 -6.12 13.30
CA LEU A 219 -9.15 -6.96 12.12
C LEU A 219 -9.68 -6.32 10.84
N PHE A 220 -10.75 -5.54 10.96
CA PHE A 220 -11.33 -4.75 9.88
C PHE A 220 -10.42 -3.56 9.50
N ILE A 221 -10.03 -2.76 10.48
CA ILE A 221 -9.19 -1.56 10.31
C ILE A 221 -7.84 -1.92 9.72
N ARG A 222 -7.16 -2.97 10.20
CA ARG A 222 -5.86 -3.40 9.64
C ARG A 222 -5.98 -3.73 8.15
N GLN A 223 -7.08 -4.38 7.75
CA GLN A 223 -7.31 -4.76 6.36
C GLN A 223 -7.55 -3.51 5.51
N HIS A 224 -8.32 -2.54 6.02
CA HIS A 224 -8.56 -1.27 5.32
C HIS A 224 -7.31 -0.42 5.20
N ILE A 225 -6.47 -0.37 6.23
CA ILE A 225 -5.15 0.29 6.17
C ILE A 225 -4.31 -0.29 5.01
N GLN A 226 -4.34 -1.61 4.83
CA GLN A 226 -3.60 -2.30 3.76
C GLN A 226 -4.24 -2.08 2.38
N LEU A 227 -5.53 -2.39 2.23
CA LEU A 227 -6.25 -2.29 0.95
C LEU A 227 -6.30 -0.85 0.42
N LEU A 228 -6.52 0.13 1.30
CA LEU A 228 -6.56 1.54 0.92
C LEU A 228 -5.17 2.19 0.91
N ASN A 229 -4.12 1.43 1.23
CA ASN A 229 -2.77 1.93 1.39
C ASN A 229 -2.69 3.21 2.27
N LEU A 230 -3.40 3.22 3.41
CA LEU A 230 -3.39 4.35 4.34
C LEU A 230 -2.02 4.43 5.01
N SER A 231 -1.38 5.59 5.00
CA SER A 231 -0.05 5.78 5.57
C SER A 231 0.07 7.13 6.29
N GLY A 232 1.13 7.27 7.10
CA GLY A 232 1.32 8.42 7.99
C GLY A 232 0.78 8.14 9.39
N LEU A 233 0.27 9.17 10.05
CA LEU A 233 -0.36 9.03 11.36
C LEU A 233 -1.75 8.41 11.20
N ILE A 234 -2.05 7.40 12.01
CA ILE A 234 -3.35 6.75 12.07
C ILE A 234 -3.79 6.73 13.54
N LEU A 235 -4.97 7.26 13.81
CA LEU A 235 -5.60 7.32 15.11
C LEU A 235 -6.80 6.38 15.12
N ILE A 236 -6.98 5.62 16.19
CA ILE A 236 -8.13 4.73 16.35
C ILE A 236 -8.77 4.99 17.71
N ASP A 237 -10.02 5.43 17.69
CA ASP A 237 -10.88 5.54 18.86
C ASP A 237 -11.63 4.23 19.07
N PHE A 238 -11.14 3.40 19.99
CA PHE A 238 -11.79 2.14 20.35
C PHE A 238 -12.84 2.38 21.43
N VAL A 239 -13.86 1.52 21.49
CA VAL A 239 -14.83 1.52 22.60
C VAL A 239 -14.10 1.41 23.93
N GLU A 240 -14.52 2.22 24.91
CA GLU A 240 -13.84 2.36 26.20
C GLU A 240 -13.61 1.01 26.91
N MET A 241 -12.37 0.80 27.37
CA MET A 241 -11.90 -0.42 28.01
C MET A 241 -11.15 -0.11 29.30
N ASN A 242 -11.07 -1.07 30.22
CA ASN A 242 -10.19 -0.91 31.38
C ASN A 242 -8.71 -1.05 30.98
N ARG A 243 -7.82 -0.57 31.86
CA ARG A 243 -6.36 -0.56 31.61
C ARG A 243 -5.77 -1.92 31.21
N MET A 244 -6.24 -3.03 31.79
CA MET A 244 -5.72 -4.35 31.44
C MET A 244 -6.14 -4.76 30.03
N GLU A 245 -7.39 -4.45 29.65
CA GLU A 245 -7.96 -4.76 28.33
C GLU A 245 -7.29 -3.93 27.24
N THR A 246 -7.10 -2.63 27.47
CA THR A 246 -6.32 -1.75 26.60
C THR A 246 -4.90 -2.30 26.40
N SER A 247 -4.24 -2.68 27.48
CA SER A 247 -2.87 -3.23 27.41
C SER A 247 -2.83 -4.53 26.60
N HIS A 248 -3.87 -5.37 26.71
CA HIS A 248 -3.98 -6.59 25.92
C HIS A 248 -4.21 -6.30 24.44
N LEU A 249 -5.08 -5.34 24.11
CA LEU A 249 -5.33 -4.92 22.72
C LEU A 249 -4.06 -4.35 22.09
N LEU A 250 -3.36 -3.44 22.75
CA LEU A 250 -2.10 -2.86 22.25
C LEU A 250 -1.04 -3.93 21.98
N ASN A 251 -0.89 -4.90 22.90
CA ASN A 251 0.02 -6.02 22.70
C ASN A 251 -0.37 -6.88 21.50
N LYS A 252 -1.67 -7.06 21.25
CA LYS A 252 -2.19 -7.81 20.10
C LYS A 252 -1.90 -7.08 18.80
N ILE A 253 -2.16 -5.77 18.75
CA ILE A 253 -1.86 -4.89 17.63
C ILE A 253 -0.36 -4.94 17.31
N GLN A 254 0.50 -4.79 18.33
CA GLN A 254 1.95 -4.78 18.15
C GLN A 254 2.52 -6.12 17.68
N ARG A 255 1.88 -7.24 18.02
CA ARG A 255 2.31 -8.59 17.62
C ARG A 255 1.69 -9.06 16.30
N ASP A 256 0.82 -8.26 15.70
CA ASP A 256 0.19 -8.62 14.43
C ASP A 256 1.26 -8.69 13.33
N GLN A 257 1.55 -9.91 12.87
CA GLN A 257 2.61 -10.14 11.88
C GLN A 257 2.28 -9.52 10.50
N GLY A 258 1.01 -9.16 10.26
CA GLY A 258 0.58 -8.45 9.06
C GLY A 258 1.03 -6.98 9.00
N MET A 259 1.66 -6.47 10.07
CA MET A 259 1.94 -5.05 10.28
C MET A 259 3.44 -4.70 10.31
N LYS A 260 4.26 -5.31 9.44
CA LYS A 260 5.72 -5.05 9.43
C LYS A 260 6.10 -3.59 9.14
N ASP A 261 5.22 -2.85 8.48
CA ASP A 261 5.38 -1.45 8.08
C ASP A 261 4.67 -0.46 9.01
N ILE A 262 4.05 -0.95 10.09
CA ILE A 262 3.29 -0.16 11.07
C ILE A 262 4.01 -0.18 12.42
N HIS A 263 4.13 1.00 13.01
CA HIS A 263 4.68 1.20 14.35
C HIS A 263 3.60 1.70 15.29
N VAL A 264 3.35 0.94 16.35
CA VAL A 264 2.45 1.33 17.44
C VAL A 264 3.16 2.33 18.33
N LEU A 265 2.65 3.57 18.43
CA LEU A 265 3.21 4.58 19.32
C LEU A 265 2.69 4.40 20.76
N GLY A 266 1.46 3.89 20.90
CA GLY A 266 0.83 3.60 22.18
C GLY A 266 -0.61 4.12 22.23
N MET A 267 -1.04 4.50 23.43
CA MET A 267 -2.33 5.17 23.65
C MET A 267 -2.08 6.60 24.13
N SER A 268 -2.78 7.56 23.54
CA SER A 268 -2.75 8.96 23.92
C SER A 268 -3.39 9.18 25.28
N ARG A 269 -3.17 10.35 25.88
CA ARG A 269 -3.86 10.74 27.13
C ARG A 269 -5.37 10.93 26.95
N ALA A 270 -5.81 11.17 25.73
CA ALA A 270 -7.22 11.29 25.38
C ALA A 270 -7.89 9.93 25.12
N GLY A 271 -7.12 8.83 25.14
CA GLY A 271 -7.64 7.48 24.98
C GLY A 271 -7.57 6.90 23.56
N LEU A 272 -6.95 7.61 22.62
CA LEU A 272 -6.81 7.15 21.24
C LEU A 272 -5.61 6.22 21.10
N VAL A 273 -5.73 5.14 20.32
CA VAL A 273 -4.58 4.34 19.90
C VAL A 273 -3.89 5.05 18.74
N GLU A 274 -2.57 5.23 18.84
CA GLU A 274 -1.75 5.96 17.88
C GLU A 274 -0.81 5.01 17.14
N LEU A 275 -0.88 5.03 15.81
CA LEU A 275 -0.05 4.22 14.92
C LEU A 275 0.63 5.12 13.88
N THR A 276 1.80 4.71 13.40
CA THR A 276 2.40 5.27 12.18
C THR A 276 2.66 4.18 11.17
N ARG A 277 2.41 4.45 9.89
CA ARG A 277 2.73 3.54 8.79
C ARG A 277 3.61 4.24 7.77
N SER A 278 4.66 3.56 7.33
CA SER A 278 5.54 4.07 6.27
C SER A 278 4.75 4.35 4.99
N ARG A 279 5.07 5.43 4.29
CA ARG A 279 4.44 5.81 3.02
C ARG A 279 5.15 5.09 1.87
N THR A 280 4.43 4.22 1.17
CA THR A 280 4.94 3.43 0.03
C THR A 280 4.29 3.80 -1.31
N GLY A 281 3.28 4.67 -1.31
CA GLY A 281 2.57 5.13 -2.50
C GLY A 281 1.35 5.95 -2.14
N TYR A 282 0.59 6.41 -3.14
CA TYR A 282 -0.67 7.12 -2.90
C TYR A 282 -1.65 6.24 -2.13
N PRO A 283 -2.44 6.82 -1.19
CA PRO A 283 -3.57 6.09 -0.64
C PRO A 283 -4.53 5.81 -1.79
N LEU A 284 -5.10 4.60 -1.83
CA LEU A 284 -6.06 4.21 -2.85
C LEU A 284 -7.21 5.21 -2.92
N TRP A 285 -7.61 5.76 -1.77
CA TRP A 285 -8.62 6.81 -1.66
C TRP A 285 -8.43 7.97 -2.64
N ASP A 286 -7.18 8.42 -2.85
CA ASP A 286 -6.86 9.51 -3.80
C ASP A 286 -6.91 9.05 -5.26
N LEU A 287 -6.71 7.76 -5.50
CA LEU A 287 -6.72 7.16 -6.84
C LEU A 287 -8.12 6.72 -7.28
N LEU A 288 -9.02 6.47 -6.32
CA LEU A 288 -10.41 6.05 -6.57
C LEU A 288 -11.22 7.08 -7.35
N GLU A 289 -10.77 8.35 -7.42
CA GLU A 289 -11.39 9.43 -8.22
C GLU A 289 -10.90 9.47 -9.67
N LEU A 290 -9.80 8.79 -9.97
CA LEU A 290 -9.27 8.61 -11.34
C LEU A 290 -9.90 7.39 -12.04
N CYS A 291 -10.64 6.63 -11.24
CA CYS A 291 -11.64 5.63 -11.54
C CYS A 291 -13.02 6.15 -11.10
#